data_AF-A0A315DW75-F1
#
_entry.id   AF-A0A315DW75-F1
#
_cell.length_a   1.000
_cell.length_b   1.000
_cell.length_c   1.000
_cell.angle_alpha   90.00
_cell.angle_beta   90.00
_cell.angle_gamma   90.00
#
_symmetry.space_group_name_H-M   'P 1'
#
loop_
_entity.id
_entity.type
_entity.pdbx_description
1 polymer ?
#
loop_
_entity_poly.entity_id
_entity_poly.type
_entity_poly.pdbx_seq_one_letter_code
_entity_poly.pdbx_strand_id
1 'polypeptide(L)'
;MRKKRTTKATAEVQPEPVVPIAPFQPSDFLAKGAKPFFLSSHGALFDGDCLAVLPLVLSDSIDTVFADPPFNLDKKYGAKSKDNLSEQQYVAWCKEWLDECIRVLKPGGSLFLYNLPRWNIVLGAYLMEKGLTFRHDITVDVKSTMPIAGRLYPSHYSLLYFSKGKPKTFRKVRTPIEVCRHCGGDVKDYGGHRHAMNPLGVNLRDVWTDIPPVRHWKFKSKDRPANALSTKLLDRVVEISTVEGEIVLDPFGGSGTTFAVCEKKNRYWIGVELDFAQQIKERLRDDEIAHHKNTDFVEG
;
A
#
# COMPACT_ATOMS: atom_id res chain seq x y z
N MET A 1 -12.71 -45.12 28.79
CA MET A 1 -13.41 -44.79 27.53
C MET A 1 -12.61 -43.76 26.74
N ARG A 2 -11.90 -44.19 25.68
CA ARG A 2 -11.19 -43.30 24.74
C ARG A 2 -12.20 -42.76 23.72
N LYS A 3 -12.48 -41.45 23.73
CA LYS A 3 -13.26 -40.81 22.65
C LYS A 3 -12.42 -40.79 21.37
N LYS A 4 -12.84 -41.53 20.34
CA LYS A 4 -12.28 -41.45 18.98
C LYS A 4 -12.47 -40.02 18.46
N ARG A 5 -11.37 -39.30 18.21
CA ARG A 5 -11.38 -38.01 17.51
C ARG A 5 -11.53 -38.31 16.01
N THR A 6 -12.68 -37.98 15.45
CA THR A 6 -12.94 -38.02 14.00
C THR A 6 -12.07 -36.97 13.32
N THR A 7 -11.21 -37.40 12.41
CA THR A 7 -10.49 -36.55 11.45
C THR A 7 -11.50 -35.85 10.55
N LYS A 8 -11.67 -34.53 10.70
CA LYS A 8 -12.39 -33.73 9.70
C LYS A 8 -11.52 -33.68 8.45
N ALA A 9 -12.05 -34.21 7.35
CA ALA A 9 -11.48 -34.02 6.02
C ALA A 9 -11.33 -32.52 5.75
N THR A 10 -10.18 -32.13 5.22
CA THR A 10 -9.96 -30.81 4.63
C THR A 10 -10.90 -30.70 3.44
N ALA A 11 -11.98 -29.93 3.60
CA ALA A 11 -12.84 -29.59 2.48
C ALA A 11 -12.00 -28.76 1.50
N GLU A 12 -11.79 -29.28 0.29
CA GLU A 12 -11.35 -28.48 -0.84
C GLU A 12 -12.42 -27.42 -1.07
N VAL A 13 -12.13 -26.18 -0.67
CA VAL A 13 -12.96 -25.03 -0.99
C VAL A 13 -12.82 -24.82 -2.49
N GLN A 14 -13.83 -25.22 -3.25
CA GLN A 14 -13.92 -24.86 -4.65
C GLN A 14 -13.94 -23.32 -4.74
N PRO A 15 -13.10 -22.69 -5.58
CA PRO A 15 -13.13 -21.25 -5.73
C PRO A 15 -14.52 -20.84 -6.21
N GLU A 16 -15.16 -19.90 -5.52
CA GLU A 16 -16.42 -19.32 -5.99
C GLU A 16 -16.22 -18.75 -7.39
N PRO A 17 -17.23 -18.85 -8.27
CA PRO A 17 -17.13 -18.30 -9.62
C PRO A 17 -16.85 -16.80 -9.55
N VAL A 18 -15.70 -16.39 -10.10
CA VAL A 18 -15.31 -14.99 -10.20
C VAL A 18 -16.30 -14.28 -11.12
N VAL A 19 -17.22 -13.51 -10.54
CA VAL A 19 -18.08 -12.61 -11.31
C VAL A 19 -17.19 -11.48 -11.84
N PRO A 20 -17.13 -11.23 -13.15
CA PRO A 20 -16.33 -10.14 -13.69
C PRO A 20 -16.78 -8.81 -13.07
N ILE A 21 -15.86 -8.08 -12.44
CA ILE A 21 -16.14 -6.72 -11.97
C ILE A 21 -16.44 -5.83 -13.18
N ALA A 22 -17.38 -4.90 -13.02
CA ALA A 22 -17.68 -3.94 -14.06
C ALA A 22 -16.44 -3.06 -14.36
N PRO A 23 -16.31 -2.47 -15.55
CA PRO A 23 -15.26 -1.49 -15.81
C PRO A 23 -15.45 -0.23 -14.95
N PHE A 24 -14.35 0.33 -14.48
CA PHE A 24 -14.29 1.60 -13.75
C PHE A 24 -15.06 2.71 -14.49
N GLN A 25 -15.93 3.41 -13.77
CA GLN A 25 -16.67 4.56 -14.28
C GLN A 25 -16.18 5.84 -13.59
N PRO A 26 -15.51 6.76 -14.31
CA PRO A 26 -15.02 8.01 -13.74
C PRO A 26 -16.09 8.82 -12.99
N SER A 27 -17.33 8.80 -13.47
CA SER A 27 -18.47 9.52 -12.87
C SER A 27 -18.79 9.13 -11.43
N ASP A 28 -18.40 7.92 -11.02
CA ASP A 28 -18.72 7.40 -9.69
C ASP A 28 -17.79 7.97 -8.62
N PHE A 29 -16.64 8.51 -9.03
CA PHE A 29 -15.57 8.94 -8.12
C PHE A 29 -15.04 10.35 -8.40
N LEU A 30 -15.29 10.90 -9.59
CA LEU A 30 -14.74 12.19 -10.02
C LEU A 30 -15.85 13.21 -10.32
N ALA A 31 -15.57 14.47 -10.00
CA ALA A 31 -16.44 15.60 -10.31
C ALA A 31 -16.63 15.76 -11.82
N LYS A 32 -17.81 16.29 -12.22
CA LYS A 32 -18.13 16.54 -13.62
C LYS A 32 -17.08 17.47 -14.25
N GLY A 33 -16.50 17.03 -15.36
CA GLY A 33 -15.49 17.79 -16.10
C GLY A 33 -14.04 17.49 -15.69
N ALA A 34 -13.80 16.60 -14.72
CA ALA A 34 -12.47 16.05 -14.50
C ALA A 34 -11.97 15.35 -15.77
N LYS A 35 -10.70 15.61 -16.14
CA LYS A 35 -10.09 15.06 -17.36
C LYS A 35 -8.84 14.25 -16.98
N PRO A 36 -8.99 12.93 -16.77
CA PRO A 36 -7.85 12.05 -16.58
C PRO A 36 -6.92 12.10 -17.79
N PHE A 37 -5.61 12.06 -17.54
CA PHE A 37 -4.59 11.90 -18.56
C PHE A 37 -4.65 10.51 -19.21
N PHE A 38 -4.96 9.49 -18.41
CA PHE A 38 -5.10 8.11 -18.87
C PHE A 38 -6.24 7.40 -18.13
N LEU A 39 -6.93 6.51 -18.84
CA LEU A 39 -7.97 5.63 -18.33
C LEU A 39 -7.62 4.19 -18.69
N SER A 40 -7.75 3.29 -17.72
CA SER A 40 -7.78 1.84 -17.93
C SER A 40 -9.18 1.30 -17.60
N SER A 41 -9.36 -0.02 -17.70
CA SER A 41 -10.59 -0.67 -17.24
C SER A 41 -10.78 -0.60 -15.71
N HIS A 42 -9.74 -0.26 -14.96
CA HIS A 42 -9.74 -0.26 -13.50
C HIS A 42 -9.52 1.13 -12.89
N GLY A 43 -9.07 2.13 -13.64
CA GLY A 43 -8.78 3.40 -13.00
C GLY A 43 -8.44 4.57 -13.90
N ALA A 44 -8.15 5.68 -13.24
CA ALA A 44 -7.84 6.97 -13.85
C ALA A 44 -6.54 7.54 -13.31
N LEU A 45 -5.64 7.94 -14.22
CA LEU A 45 -4.39 8.63 -13.91
C LEU A 45 -4.48 10.10 -14.31
N PHE A 46 -4.03 10.99 -13.45
CA PHE A 46 -3.88 12.41 -13.70
C PHE A 46 -2.39 12.79 -13.75
N ASP A 47 -2.01 13.57 -14.77
CA ASP A 47 -0.70 14.22 -14.89
C ASP A 47 -0.81 15.63 -14.28
N GLY A 48 -0.32 15.82 -13.06
CA GLY A 48 -0.44 17.10 -12.38
C GLY A 48 -0.13 17.09 -10.89
N ASP A 49 -0.33 18.24 -10.26
CA ASP A 49 -0.17 18.41 -8.82
C ASP A 49 -1.32 17.73 -8.07
N CYS A 50 -1.00 16.95 -7.05
CA CYS A 50 -1.98 16.31 -6.17
C CYS A 50 -2.99 17.31 -5.58
N LEU A 51 -2.56 18.52 -5.21
CA LEU A 51 -3.44 19.55 -4.64
C LEU A 51 -4.39 20.17 -5.68
N ALA A 52 -4.08 20.05 -6.97
CA ALA A 52 -4.99 20.44 -8.05
C ALA A 52 -6.00 19.33 -8.40
N VAL A 53 -5.63 18.07 -8.20
CA VAL A 53 -6.43 16.91 -8.60
C VAL A 53 -7.32 16.39 -7.49
N LEU A 54 -6.84 16.33 -6.25
CA LEU A 54 -7.61 15.84 -5.11
C LEU A 54 -8.98 16.53 -4.94
N PRO A 55 -9.12 17.85 -5.15
CA PRO A 55 -10.43 18.51 -5.11
C PRO A 55 -11.43 18.01 -6.17
N LEU A 56 -10.95 17.36 -7.24
CA LEU A 56 -11.80 16.76 -8.27
C LEU A 56 -12.34 15.38 -7.86
N VAL A 57 -11.78 14.75 -6.82
CA VAL A 57 -12.26 13.47 -6.29
C VAL A 57 -13.43 13.73 -5.35
N LEU A 58 -14.52 13.00 -5.53
CA LEU A 58 -15.74 13.15 -4.74
C LEU A 58 -15.48 12.82 -3.26
N SER A 59 -16.14 13.53 -2.37
CA SER A 59 -16.08 13.24 -0.92
C SER A 59 -16.66 11.86 -0.63
N ASP A 60 -16.15 11.21 0.42
CA ASP A 60 -16.64 9.90 0.90
C ASP A 60 -16.80 8.85 -0.22
N SER A 61 -15.88 8.82 -1.19
CA SER A 61 -15.92 7.95 -2.37
C SER A 61 -14.80 6.90 -2.40
N ILE A 62 -13.76 7.07 -1.58
CA ILE A 62 -12.56 6.23 -1.59
C ILE A 62 -12.55 5.24 -0.42
N ASP A 63 -12.28 3.96 -0.69
CA ASP A 63 -12.18 2.92 0.35
C ASP A 63 -10.79 2.89 1.00
N THR A 64 -9.72 3.08 0.21
CA THR A 64 -8.35 3.19 0.73
C THR A 64 -7.55 4.31 0.07
N VAL A 65 -6.82 5.08 0.87
CA VAL A 65 -5.75 5.98 0.40
C VAL A 65 -4.40 5.36 0.75
N PHE A 66 -3.50 5.27 -0.22
CA PHE A 66 -2.09 4.99 0.00
C PHE A 66 -1.26 6.19 -0.46
N ALA A 67 -0.46 6.77 0.43
CA ALA A 67 0.37 7.93 0.12
C ALA A 67 1.84 7.66 0.44
N ASP A 68 2.69 7.81 -0.58
CA ASP A 68 4.17 7.84 -0.50
C ASP A 68 4.68 9.21 -1.01
N PRO A 69 4.52 10.30 -0.22
CA PRO A 69 4.95 11.63 -0.63
C PRO A 69 6.48 11.73 -0.73
N PRO A 70 7.03 12.77 -1.38
CA PRO A 70 8.43 13.14 -1.23
C PRO A 70 8.80 13.36 0.26
N PHE A 71 10.00 12.93 0.67
CA PHE A 71 10.41 12.89 2.09
C PHE A 71 11.20 14.13 2.57
N ASN A 72 11.30 15.18 1.76
CA ASN A 72 12.06 16.40 2.04
C ASN A 72 13.55 16.12 2.34
N LEU A 73 14.18 15.33 1.47
CA LEU A 73 15.58 14.88 1.60
C LEU A 73 16.51 15.53 0.56
N ASP A 74 16.09 16.62 -0.07
CA ASP A 74 16.75 17.29 -1.19
C ASP A 74 17.01 16.32 -2.37
N LYS A 75 16.09 15.37 -2.58
CA LYS A 75 16.18 14.43 -3.68
C LYS A 75 15.52 14.99 -4.93
N LYS A 76 16.17 14.79 -6.07
CA LYS A 76 15.58 15.05 -7.38
C LYS A 76 14.73 13.85 -7.78
N TYR A 77 13.42 13.94 -7.59
CA TYR A 77 12.47 12.92 -8.07
C TYR A 77 12.14 13.16 -9.54
N GLY A 78 11.84 14.40 -9.93
CA GLY A 78 11.59 14.81 -11.31
C GLY A 78 11.96 16.27 -11.56
N ALA A 79 11.53 16.82 -12.69
CA ALA A 79 11.87 18.20 -13.07
C ALA A 79 11.00 19.23 -12.35
N LYS A 80 9.77 18.86 -11.98
CA LYS A 80 8.78 19.75 -11.37
C LYS A 80 8.73 19.65 -9.84
N SER A 81 9.30 18.60 -9.24
CA SER A 81 9.32 18.39 -7.80
C SER A 81 10.32 19.28 -7.05
N LYS A 82 9.92 19.87 -5.92
CA LYS A 82 10.82 20.51 -4.93
C LYS A 82 10.83 19.71 -3.63
N ASP A 83 11.97 19.13 -3.26
CA ASP A 83 12.12 18.25 -2.09
C ASP A 83 13.04 18.84 -1.01
N ASN A 84 13.11 20.17 -0.92
CA ASN A 84 14.02 20.91 -0.03
C ASN A 84 13.35 22.10 0.69
N LEU A 85 12.06 21.93 1.00
CA LEU A 85 11.28 22.92 1.74
C LEU A 85 11.78 23.05 3.18
N SER A 86 11.48 24.19 3.83
CA SER A 86 11.63 24.26 5.29
C SER A 86 10.72 23.24 5.96
N GLU A 87 11.06 22.80 7.17
CA GLU A 87 10.26 21.78 7.87
C GLU A 87 8.81 22.24 8.09
N GLN A 88 8.60 23.53 8.39
CA GLN A 88 7.27 24.11 8.56
C GLN A 88 6.49 24.11 7.25
N GLN A 89 7.14 24.45 6.13
CA GLN A 89 6.52 24.44 4.81
C GLN A 89 6.16 23.01 4.37
N TYR A 90 7.06 22.05 4.59
CA TYR A 90 6.83 20.65 4.27
C TYR A 90 5.65 20.07 5.06
N VAL A 91 5.61 20.31 6.37
CA VAL A 91 4.50 19.86 7.22
C VAL A 91 3.20 20.54 6.83
N ALA A 92 3.19 21.85 6.56
CA ALA A 92 2.00 22.58 6.11
C ALA A 92 1.46 22.00 4.78
N TRP A 93 2.34 21.81 3.79
CA TRP A 93 2.00 21.17 2.53
C TRP A 93 1.45 19.75 2.73
N CYS A 94 2.05 18.97 3.64
CA CYS A 94 1.54 17.64 3.97
C CYS A 94 0.12 17.66 4.54
N LYS A 95 -0.18 18.63 5.40
CA LYS A 95 -1.51 18.79 5.98
C LYS A 95 -2.57 19.10 4.93
N GLU A 96 -2.23 19.90 3.92
CA GLU A 96 -3.16 20.26 2.83
C GLU A 96 -3.65 19.03 2.05
N TRP A 97 -2.75 18.17 1.57
CA TRP A 97 -3.19 16.97 0.84
C TRP A 97 -3.76 15.89 1.77
N LEU A 98 -3.34 15.83 3.04
CA LEU A 98 -3.95 14.94 4.03
C LEU A 98 -5.41 15.32 4.33
N ASP A 99 -5.73 16.61 4.42
CA ASP A 99 -7.10 17.08 4.62
C ASP A 99 -8.03 16.63 3.47
N GLU A 100 -7.55 16.73 2.24
CA GLU A 100 -8.27 16.20 1.08
C GLU A 100 -8.38 14.66 1.11
N CYS A 101 -7.32 13.94 1.52
CA CYS A 101 -7.38 12.48 1.70
C CYS A 101 -8.43 12.07 2.74
N ILE A 102 -8.57 12.82 3.84
CA ILE A 102 -9.60 12.58 4.87
C ILE A 102 -11.01 12.86 4.31
N ARG A 103 -11.16 13.91 3.49
CA ARG A 103 -12.43 14.28 2.85
C ARG A 103 -12.93 13.18 1.92
N VAL A 104 -12.06 12.63 1.07
CA VAL A 104 -12.43 11.64 0.06
C VAL A 104 -12.65 10.24 0.63
N LEU A 105 -12.09 9.92 1.80
CA LEU A 105 -12.28 8.63 2.44
C LEU A 105 -13.74 8.42 2.87
N LYS A 106 -14.32 7.29 2.50
CA LYS A 106 -15.60 6.79 3.03
C LYS A 106 -15.53 6.64 4.56
N PRO A 107 -16.66 6.71 5.27
CA PRO A 107 -16.76 6.17 6.62
C PRO A 107 -16.27 4.72 6.66
N GLY A 108 -15.32 4.44 7.54
CA GLY A 108 -14.64 3.14 7.66
C GLY A 108 -13.54 2.88 6.62
N GLY A 109 -13.24 3.84 5.75
CA GLY A 109 -12.10 3.77 4.81
C GLY A 109 -10.75 3.84 5.53
N SER A 110 -9.71 3.36 4.85
CA SER A 110 -8.35 3.22 5.38
C SER A 110 -7.38 4.24 4.79
N LEU A 111 -6.48 4.79 5.58
CA LEU A 111 -5.38 5.65 5.14
C LEU A 111 -4.05 5.01 5.51
N PHE A 112 -3.20 4.80 4.52
CA PHE A 112 -1.82 4.36 4.68
C PHE A 112 -0.86 5.49 4.30
N LEU A 113 0.01 5.88 5.23
CA LEU A 113 0.99 6.95 5.02
C LEU A 113 2.41 6.39 5.18
N TYR A 114 3.13 6.29 4.07
CA TYR A 114 4.50 5.85 4.02
C TYR A 114 5.45 7.05 4.10
N ASN A 115 6.36 7.08 5.08
CA ASN A 115 7.35 8.14 5.21
C ASN A 115 8.52 7.73 6.13
N LEU A 116 9.45 8.66 6.34
CA LEU A 116 10.41 8.58 7.44
C LEU A 116 9.68 8.64 8.79
N PRO A 117 10.09 7.85 9.80
CA PRO A 117 9.48 7.85 11.13
C PRO A 117 9.36 9.26 11.75
N ARG A 118 10.37 10.11 11.55
CA ARG A 118 10.37 11.51 12.02
C ARG A 118 9.15 12.29 11.52
N TRP A 119 8.84 12.20 10.23
CA TRP A 119 7.71 12.92 9.64
C TRP A 119 6.39 12.30 10.08
N ASN A 120 6.32 10.98 10.10
CA ASN A 120 5.13 10.25 10.52
C ASN A 120 4.74 10.51 11.99
N ILE A 121 5.68 10.83 12.88
CA ILE A 121 5.33 11.29 14.24
C ILE A 121 4.44 12.55 14.19
N VAL A 122 4.84 13.55 13.39
CA VAL A 122 4.12 14.83 13.29
C VAL A 122 2.82 14.68 12.50
N LEU A 123 2.86 13.96 11.38
CA LEU A 123 1.70 13.76 10.51
C LEU A 123 0.67 12.81 11.14
N GLY A 124 1.11 11.79 11.86
CA GLY A 124 0.24 10.89 12.63
C GLY A 124 -0.49 11.62 13.76
N ALA A 125 0.19 12.52 14.47
CA ALA A 125 -0.44 13.39 15.46
C ALA A 125 -1.54 14.25 14.84
N TYR A 126 -1.27 14.84 13.67
CA TYR A 126 -2.26 15.60 12.92
C TYR A 126 -3.45 14.75 12.46
N LEU A 127 -3.22 13.54 11.96
CA LEU A 127 -4.31 12.63 11.58
C LEU A 127 -5.23 12.29 12.77
N MET A 128 -4.67 12.10 13.97
CA MET A 128 -5.45 11.91 15.19
C MET A 128 -6.24 13.17 15.58
N GLU A 129 -5.62 14.36 15.47
CA GLU A 129 -6.29 15.65 15.70
C GLU A 129 -7.50 15.83 14.76
N LYS A 130 -7.39 15.40 13.50
CA LYS A 130 -8.46 15.41 12.51
C LYS A 130 -9.51 14.30 12.71
N GLY A 131 -9.36 13.46 13.75
CA GLY A 131 -10.35 12.45 14.14
C GLY A 131 -10.22 11.10 13.45
N LEU A 132 -9.12 10.81 12.75
CA LEU A 132 -8.85 9.44 12.30
C LEU A 132 -8.47 8.54 13.47
N THR A 133 -8.90 7.28 13.40
CA THR A 133 -8.56 6.25 14.37
C THR A 133 -7.23 5.61 14.01
N PHE A 134 -6.23 5.73 14.89
CA PHE A 134 -4.96 5.01 14.76
C PHE A 134 -5.21 3.50 14.78
N ARG A 135 -4.55 2.78 13.87
CA ARG A 135 -4.63 1.31 13.77
C ARG A 135 -3.29 0.68 14.09
N HIS A 136 -2.27 0.97 13.30
CA HIS A 136 -0.94 0.39 13.43
C HIS A 136 0.13 1.38 12.95
N ASP A 137 1.32 1.30 13.55
CA ASP A 137 2.55 1.87 12.99
C ASP A 137 3.38 0.72 12.44
N ILE A 138 3.34 0.54 11.13
CA ILE A 138 3.96 -0.61 10.47
C ILE A 138 5.42 -0.24 10.13
N THR A 139 6.35 -1.01 10.68
CA THR A 139 7.78 -0.87 10.39
C THR A 139 8.14 -1.68 9.15
N VAL A 140 8.60 -1.01 8.09
CA VAL A 140 9.07 -1.66 6.86
C VAL A 140 10.60 -1.68 6.87
N ASP A 141 11.18 -2.86 7.12
CA ASP A 141 12.61 -3.06 7.24
C ASP A 141 13.34 -2.74 5.92
N VAL A 142 14.41 -1.95 6.03
CA VAL A 142 15.31 -1.62 4.94
C VAL A 142 16.66 -2.25 5.28
N LYS A 143 16.92 -3.39 4.64
CA LYS A 143 18.17 -4.15 4.83
C LYS A 143 19.37 -3.36 4.36
N SER A 144 19.99 -2.65 5.29
CA SER A 144 21.31 -2.05 5.20
C SER A 144 21.81 -1.82 6.62
N THR A 145 23.07 -2.14 6.88
CA THR A 145 23.67 -2.13 8.23
C THR A 145 25.00 -1.39 8.22
N MET A 146 25.09 -0.31 7.43
CA MET A 146 26.30 0.50 7.38
C MET A 146 26.38 1.38 8.64
N PRO A 147 27.50 1.39 9.38
CA PRO A 147 27.62 2.19 10.59
C PRO A 147 27.58 3.68 10.26
N ILE A 148 26.93 4.47 11.13
CA ILE A 148 26.95 5.94 11.10
C ILE A 148 27.51 6.41 12.44
N ALA A 149 28.53 7.26 12.41
CA ALA A 149 29.10 7.82 13.64
C ALA A 149 28.04 8.64 14.41
N GLY A 150 27.94 8.43 15.72
CA GLY A 150 27.11 9.23 16.62
C GLY A 150 25.59 8.96 16.60
N ARG A 151 25.11 7.96 15.84
CA ARG A 151 23.67 7.59 15.80
C ARG A 151 23.43 6.17 15.28
N LEU A 152 22.23 5.66 15.50
CA LEU A 152 21.77 4.43 14.85
C LEU A 152 21.57 4.63 13.34
N TYR A 153 21.82 3.57 12.58
CA TYR A 153 21.50 3.53 11.15
C TYR A 153 19.97 3.51 10.97
N PRO A 154 19.39 4.37 10.11
CA PRO A 154 17.97 4.28 9.75
C PRO A 154 17.71 3.00 8.95
N SER A 155 17.20 1.97 9.62
CA SER A 155 16.98 0.65 9.04
C SER A 155 15.52 0.38 8.66
N HIS A 156 14.65 1.39 8.66
CA HIS A 156 13.25 1.21 8.28
C HIS A 156 12.60 2.51 7.80
N TYR A 157 11.51 2.33 7.06
CA TYR A 157 10.49 3.36 6.86
C TYR A 157 9.28 3.06 7.77
N SER A 158 8.51 4.10 8.09
CA SER A 158 7.24 3.96 8.81
C SER A 158 6.09 3.99 7.81
N LEU A 159 5.16 3.06 7.96
CA LEU A 159 3.89 2.98 7.25
C LEU A 159 2.77 3.10 8.29
N LEU A 160 2.27 4.32 8.50
CA LEU A 160 1.15 4.54 9.39
C LEU A 160 -0.13 4.00 8.76
N TYR A 161 -0.95 3.32 9.55
CA TYR A 161 -2.27 2.86 9.16
C TYR A 161 -3.33 3.49 10.08
N PHE A 162 -4.24 4.24 9.47
CA PHE A 162 -5.39 4.89 10.10
C PHE A 162 -6.70 4.46 9.43
N SER A 163 -7.82 4.64 10.12
CA SER A 163 -9.16 4.51 9.53
C SER A 163 -10.08 5.67 9.90
N LYS A 164 -11.03 6.00 9.02
CA LYS A 164 -12.07 7.01 9.29
C LYS A 164 -13.19 6.39 10.13
N GLY A 165 -12.97 6.34 11.44
CA GLY A 165 -13.81 5.61 12.39
C GLY A 165 -13.56 4.10 12.36
N LYS A 166 -14.59 3.30 12.63
CA LYS A 166 -14.47 1.82 12.64
C LYS A 166 -14.21 1.33 11.21
N PRO A 167 -13.13 0.56 10.96
CA PRO A 167 -12.80 0.12 9.61
C PRO A 167 -13.91 -0.78 9.04
N LYS A 168 -14.30 -0.51 7.80
CA LYS A 168 -15.24 -1.34 7.03
C LYS A 168 -14.60 -2.68 6.68
N THR A 169 -13.34 -2.63 6.26
CA THR A 169 -12.57 -3.79 5.80
C THR A 169 -11.27 -3.92 6.62
N PHE A 170 -11.01 -5.14 7.10
CA PHE A 170 -9.72 -5.55 7.65
C PHE A 170 -9.54 -7.05 7.35
N ARG A 171 -8.92 -7.37 6.22
CA ARG A 171 -8.74 -8.77 5.81
C ARG A 171 -7.51 -9.36 6.50
N LYS A 172 -7.64 -10.60 6.93
CA LYS A 172 -6.58 -11.29 7.66
C LYS A 172 -5.56 -11.86 6.67
N VAL A 173 -4.41 -11.22 6.63
CA VAL A 173 -3.25 -11.72 5.89
C VAL A 173 -2.42 -12.63 6.79
N ARG A 174 -2.05 -13.79 6.27
CA ARG A 174 -1.13 -14.74 6.90
C ARG A 174 0.18 -14.81 6.12
N THR A 175 1.28 -14.92 6.84
CA THR A 175 2.58 -15.23 6.25
C THR A 175 2.92 -16.71 6.53
N PRO A 176 3.67 -17.38 5.64
CA PRO A 176 4.08 -18.76 5.88
C PRO A 176 4.80 -18.94 7.21
N ILE A 177 4.69 -20.14 7.80
CA ILE A 177 5.55 -20.54 8.92
C ILE A 177 6.98 -20.56 8.41
N GLU A 178 7.86 -19.81 9.06
CA GLU A 178 9.28 -19.76 8.72
C GLU A 178 9.93 -21.08 9.12
N VAL A 179 10.60 -21.71 8.16
CA VAL A 179 11.37 -22.95 8.35
C VAL A 179 12.84 -22.72 8.06
N CYS A 180 13.69 -23.44 8.78
CA CYS A 180 15.13 -23.45 8.58
C CYS A 180 15.45 -24.00 7.19
N ARG A 181 16.18 -23.21 6.39
CA ARG A 181 16.60 -23.61 5.04
C ARG A 181 17.51 -24.84 4.99
N HIS A 182 18.14 -25.21 6.11
CA HIS A 182 19.09 -26.33 6.17
C HIS A 182 18.43 -27.66 6.58
N CYS A 183 17.56 -27.64 7.59
CA CYS A 183 16.96 -28.85 8.14
C CYS A 183 15.44 -28.95 7.95
N GLY A 184 14.77 -27.90 7.49
CA GLY A 184 13.31 -27.86 7.31
C GLY A 184 12.50 -27.73 8.60
N GLY A 185 13.14 -27.72 9.78
CA GLY A 185 12.47 -27.48 11.06
C GLY A 185 11.99 -26.04 11.21
N ASP A 186 10.97 -25.80 12.02
CA ASP A 186 10.46 -24.44 12.26
C ASP A 186 11.54 -23.54 12.86
N VAL A 187 11.60 -22.28 12.43
CA VAL A 187 12.51 -21.27 12.99
C VAL A 187 12.09 -20.84 14.40
N LYS A 188 10.80 -20.94 14.70
CA LYS A 188 10.21 -20.60 16.00
C LYS A 188 9.57 -21.82 16.62
N ASP A 189 9.64 -21.93 17.95
CA ASP A 189 9.02 -22.99 18.73
C ASP A 189 7.52 -22.78 18.98
N TYR A 190 7.03 -21.55 18.76
CA TYR A 190 5.67 -21.10 19.05
C TYR A 190 5.24 -21.40 20.48
N GLY A 191 6.19 -21.36 21.44
CA GLY A 191 5.95 -21.72 22.84
C GLY A 191 5.41 -23.16 23.02
N GLY A 192 5.73 -24.08 22.11
CA GLY A 192 5.22 -25.45 22.12
C GLY A 192 3.81 -25.61 21.53
N HIS A 193 3.18 -24.52 21.09
CA HIS A 193 1.82 -24.53 20.55
C HIS A 193 1.77 -24.68 19.03
N ARG A 194 2.81 -25.24 18.41
CA ARG A 194 2.88 -25.45 16.95
C ARG A 194 1.66 -26.19 16.37
N HIS A 195 1.12 -27.15 17.10
CA HIS A 195 -0.08 -27.90 16.70
C HIS A 195 -1.39 -27.07 16.70
N ALA A 196 -1.40 -25.92 17.36
CA ALA A 196 -2.52 -24.98 17.40
C ALA A 196 -2.41 -23.86 16.36
N MET A 197 -1.29 -23.80 15.64
CA MET A 197 -1.09 -22.81 14.58
C MET A 197 -1.96 -23.12 13.37
N ASN A 198 -2.43 -22.08 12.69
CA ASN A 198 -3.19 -22.24 11.46
C ASN A 198 -2.27 -22.84 10.36
N PRO A 199 -2.71 -23.90 9.65
CA PRO A 199 -1.91 -24.52 8.60
C PRO A 199 -1.58 -23.57 7.43
N LEU A 200 -2.38 -22.51 7.23
CA LEU A 200 -2.18 -21.49 6.20
C LEU A 200 -1.13 -20.44 6.60
N GLY A 201 -0.58 -20.50 7.82
CA GLY A 201 0.49 -19.64 8.28
C GLY A 201 0.15 -18.83 9.54
N VAL A 202 1.06 -17.92 9.88
CA VAL A 202 0.96 -17.04 11.06
C VAL A 202 0.34 -15.71 10.66
N ASN A 203 -0.31 -15.01 11.60
CA ASN A 203 -0.87 -13.70 11.29
C ASN A 203 0.26 -12.72 10.88
N LEU A 204 -0.02 -11.89 9.88
CA LEU A 204 0.85 -10.78 9.52
C LEU A 204 1.03 -9.85 10.73
N ARG A 205 2.28 -9.49 11.01
CA ARG A 205 2.67 -8.59 12.09
C ARG A 205 2.87 -7.18 11.52
N ASP A 206 3.02 -6.19 12.39
CA ASP A 206 3.32 -4.80 12.04
C ASP A 206 4.82 -4.52 11.81
N VAL A 207 5.69 -5.51 11.97
CA VAL A 207 7.11 -5.42 11.56
C VAL A 207 7.35 -6.31 10.34
N TRP A 208 7.55 -5.68 9.18
CA TRP A 208 7.70 -6.35 7.88
C TRP A 208 9.17 -6.44 7.48
N THR A 209 9.76 -7.63 7.63
CA THR A 209 11.18 -7.92 7.35
C THR A 209 11.42 -8.61 6.00
N ASP A 210 10.34 -8.86 5.26
CA ASP A 210 10.26 -9.69 4.08
C ASP A 210 9.72 -8.94 2.84
N ILE A 211 9.79 -7.61 2.89
CA ILE A 211 9.56 -6.72 1.75
C ILE A 211 10.88 -6.60 0.97
N PRO A 212 10.97 -7.12 -0.26
CA PRO A 212 12.20 -7.04 -1.03
C PRO A 212 12.44 -5.62 -1.56
N PRO A 213 13.69 -5.12 -1.54
CA PRO A 213 14.02 -3.85 -2.16
C PRO A 213 13.95 -3.95 -3.68
N VAL A 214 13.51 -2.88 -4.35
CA VAL A 214 13.38 -2.83 -5.80
C VAL A 214 14.75 -2.57 -6.45
N ARG A 215 15.55 -3.63 -6.62
CA ARG A 215 16.91 -3.53 -7.19
C ARG A 215 16.99 -3.99 -8.64
N HIS A 216 16.25 -5.04 -9.00
CA HIS A 216 16.29 -5.65 -10.33
C HIS A 216 15.56 -4.77 -11.37
N TRP A 217 16.09 -4.70 -12.59
CA TRP A 217 15.58 -3.82 -13.66
C TRP A 217 14.12 -4.12 -14.05
N LYS A 218 13.72 -5.40 -14.07
CA LYS A 218 12.35 -5.83 -14.40
C LYS A 218 11.24 -5.24 -13.53
N PHE A 219 11.58 -4.70 -12.35
CA PHE A 219 10.62 -4.07 -11.44
C PHE A 219 10.61 -2.54 -11.55
N LYS A 220 11.49 -1.97 -12.37
CA LYS A 220 11.69 -0.53 -12.53
C LYS A 220 11.14 -0.08 -13.88
N SER A 221 10.80 1.19 -13.99
CA SER A 221 10.54 1.82 -15.28
C SER A 221 11.78 1.78 -16.17
N LYS A 222 11.55 1.80 -17.49
CA LYS A 222 12.59 1.96 -18.50
C LYS A 222 13.45 3.18 -18.17
N ASP A 223 14.77 3.05 -18.28
CA ASP A 223 15.77 4.07 -17.93
C ASP A 223 15.79 4.52 -16.44
N ARG A 224 14.95 3.90 -15.59
CA ARG A 224 14.87 4.11 -14.13
C ARG A 224 14.68 5.57 -13.67
N PRO A 225 13.86 6.40 -14.33
CA PRO A 225 13.69 7.79 -13.92
C PRO A 225 12.90 7.91 -12.61
N ALA A 226 12.01 6.96 -12.31
CA ALA A 226 11.13 7.01 -11.14
C ALA A 226 11.52 5.98 -10.08
N ASN A 227 11.36 6.35 -8.80
CA ASN A 227 11.48 5.41 -7.69
C ASN A 227 10.28 4.47 -7.67
N ALA A 228 10.53 3.19 -7.36
CA ALA A 228 9.52 2.15 -7.35
C ALA A 228 9.48 1.46 -5.98
N LEU A 229 8.27 1.33 -5.43
CA LEU A 229 8.01 0.52 -4.25
C LEU A 229 7.85 -0.95 -4.62
N SER A 230 8.03 -1.81 -3.63
CA SER A 230 7.82 -3.25 -3.77
C SER A 230 6.36 -3.56 -4.01
N THR A 231 6.02 -4.27 -5.09
CA THR A 231 4.65 -4.74 -5.31
C THR A 231 4.12 -5.58 -4.15
N LYS A 232 4.97 -6.26 -3.37
CA LYS A 232 4.55 -7.04 -2.19
C LYS A 232 4.07 -6.14 -1.04
N LEU A 233 4.68 -4.96 -0.89
CA LEU A 233 4.24 -3.97 0.10
C LEU A 233 2.84 -3.45 -0.26
N LEU A 234 2.64 -3.07 -1.52
CA LEU A 234 1.34 -2.60 -1.99
C LEU A 234 0.29 -3.69 -1.97
N ASP A 235 0.65 -4.95 -2.31
CA ASP A 235 -0.25 -6.09 -2.22
C ASP A 235 -0.80 -6.25 -0.79
N ARG A 236 0.05 -6.15 0.24
CA ARG A 236 -0.40 -6.16 1.64
C ARG A 236 -1.34 -5.00 1.96
N VAL A 237 -0.99 -3.78 1.56
CA VAL A 237 -1.82 -2.59 1.80
C VAL A 237 -3.21 -2.79 1.19
N VAL A 238 -3.27 -3.14 -0.10
CA VAL A 238 -4.51 -3.36 -0.83
C VAL A 238 -5.32 -4.51 -0.22
N GLU A 239 -4.69 -5.65 0.06
CA GLU A 239 -5.39 -6.81 0.60
C GLU A 239 -5.91 -6.59 2.01
N ILE A 240 -5.15 -5.94 2.90
CA ILE A 240 -5.60 -5.67 4.29
C ILE A 240 -6.87 -4.81 4.29
N SER A 241 -6.97 -3.85 3.36
CA SER A 241 -7.90 -2.73 3.47
C SER A 241 -9.01 -2.69 2.42
N THR A 242 -8.98 -3.60 1.43
CA THR A 242 -9.97 -3.64 0.35
C THR A 242 -10.42 -5.06 -0.03
N VAL A 243 -11.60 -5.16 -0.63
CA VAL A 243 -12.06 -6.30 -1.42
C VAL A 243 -12.10 -5.97 -2.92
N GLU A 244 -12.34 -6.96 -3.78
CA GLU A 244 -12.49 -6.73 -5.23
C GLU A 244 -13.60 -5.69 -5.51
N GLY A 245 -13.38 -4.82 -6.49
CA GLY A 245 -14.28 -3.72 -6.86
C GLY A 245 -14.23 -2.50 -5.94
N GLU A 246 -13.49 -2.53 -4.83
CA GLU A 246 -13.23 -1.33 -4.01
C GLU A 246 -12.08 -0.49 -4.61
N ILE A 247 -12.03 0.79 -4.23
CA ILE A 247 -11.15 1.77 -4.87
C ILE A 247 -9.99 2.21 -3.97
N VAL A 248 -8.81 2.34 -4.59
CA VAL A 248 -7.59 2.87 -3.98
C VAL A 248 -7.21 4.21 -4.62
N LEU A 249 -6.95 5.24 -3.81
CA LEU A 249 -6.38 6.51 -4.25
C LEU A 249 -4.90 6.56 -3.89
N ASP A 250 -4.06 6.93 -4.86
CA ASP A 250 -2.64 7.25 -4.66
C ASP A 250 -2.33 8.66 -5.21
N PRO A 251 -2.11 9.66 -4.35
CA PRO A 251 -1.79 11.02 -4.77
C PRO A 251 -0.34 11.19 -5.25
N PHE A 252 0.50 10.16 -5.12
CA PHE A 252 1.93 10.19 -5.44
C PHE A 252 2.34 8.92 -6.20
N GLY A 253 1.77 8.75 -7.39
CA GLY A 253 1.82 7.51 -8.17
C GLY A 253 3.24 7.02 -8.50
N GLY A 254 4.23 7.91 -8.57
CA GLY A 254 5.64 7.60 -8.75
C GLY A 254 5.87 6.76 -10.01
N SER A 255 6.17 5.48 -9.82
CA SER A 255 6.36 4.56 -10.95
C SER A 255 5.11 3.76 -11.35
N GLY A 256 4.00 3.89 -10.60
CA GLY A 256 2.72 3.24 -10.88
C GLY A 256 2.50 1.89 -10.20
N THR A 257 3.30 1.55 -9.17
CA THR A 257 3.22 0.24 -8.49
C THR A 257 1.84 -0.01 -7.87
N THR A 258 1.25 1.01 -7.25
CA THR A 258 -0.08 0.91 -6.61
C THR A 258 -1.14 0.51 -7.63
N PHE A 259 -1.15 1.17 -8.80
CA PHE A 259 -2.11 0.92 -9.87
C PHE A 259 -1.98 -0.49 -10.43
N ALA A 260 -0.75 -0.93 -10.71
CA ALA A 260 -0.48 -2.29 -11.20
C ALA A 260 -0.98 -3.37 -10.25
N VAL A 261 -0.78 -3.17 -8.94
CA VAL A 261 -1.31 -4.08 -7.91
C VAL A 261 -2.84 -4.04 -7.88
N CYS A 262 -3.45 -2.87 -8.01
CA CYS A 262 -4.90 -2.75 -8.07
C CYS A 262 -5.49 -3.48 -9.28
N GLU A 263 -4.94 -3.29 -10.48
CA GLU A 263 -5.40 -3.99 -11.70
C GLU A 263 -5.28 -5.50 -11.56
N LYS A 264 -4.13 -6.00 -11.09
CA LYS A 264 -3.92 -7.44 -10.85
C LYS A 264 -4.90 -8.02 -9.82
N LYS A 265 -5.36 -7.20 -8.87
CA LYS A 265 -6.23 -7.59 -7.77
C LYS A 265 -7.68 -7.20 -8.02
N ASN A 266 -8.07 -6.76 -9.21
CA ASN A 266 -9.43 -6.34 -9.50
C ASN A 266 -9.93 -5.24 -8.53
N ARG A 267 -9.07 -4.30 -8.16
CA ARG A 267 -9.45 -3.08 -7.43
C ARG A 267 -9.46 -1.91 -8.38
N TYR A 268 -10.38 -0.98 -8.15
CA TYR A 268 -10.33 0.28 -8.86
C TYR A 268 -9.21 1.17 -8.31
N TRP A 269 -8.76 2.13 -9.11
CA TRP A 269 -7.76 3.08 -8.65
C TRP A 269 -7.93 4.50 -9.23
N ILE A 270 -7.52 5.49 -8.46
CA ILE A 270 -7.25 6.85 -8.93
C ILE A 270 -5.82 7.20 -8.58
N GLY A 271 -5.08 7.70 -9.56
CA GLY A 271 -3.68 8.04 -9.43
C GLY A 271 -3.40 9.48 -9.81
N VAL A 272 -2.49 10.12 -9.08
CA VAL A 272 -1.92 11.42 -9.47
C VAL A 272 -0.40 11.30 -9.53
N GLU A 273 0.20 11.82 -10.59
CA GLU A 273 1.65 11.84 -10.73
C GLU A 273 2.07 13.11 -11.48
N LEU A 274 3.09 13.80 -10.98
CA LEU A 274 3.49 15.13 -11.47
C LEU A 274 4.48 15.08 -12.65
N ASP A 275 5.40 14.11 -12.64
CA ASP A 275 6.53 14.03 -13.56
C ASP A 275 6.49 12.76 -14.43
N PHE A 276 5.94 11.64 -13.94
CA PHE A 276 6.06 10.31 -14.56
C PHE A 276 4.76 9.66 -15.08
N ALA A 277 3.71 10.46 -15.31
CA ALA A 277 2.41 9.94 -15.74
C ALA A 277 2.48 9.16 -17.07
N GLN A 278 3.31 9.60 -18.02
CA GLN A 278 3.51 8.91 -19.30
C GLN A 278 4.16 7.53 -19.11
N GLN A 279 5.17 7.42 -18.25
CA GLN A 279 5.85 6.14 -17.94
C GLN A 279 4.91 5.18 -17.22
N ILE A 280 4.06 5.68 -16.32
CA ILE A 280 3.02 4.87 -15.67
C ILE A 280 2.07 4.29 -16.73
N LYS A 281 1.57 5.14 -17.62
CA LYS A 281 0.66 4.74 -18.71
C LYS A 281 1.27 3.66 -19.62
N GLU A 282 2.53 3.82 -20.01
CA GLU A 282 3.26 2.83 -20.83
C GLU A 282 3.35 1.49 -20.08
N ARG A 283 3.81 1.52 -18.83
CA ARG A 283 3.96 0.31 -18.01
C ARG A 283 2.66 -0.45 -17.78
N LEU A 284 1.54 0.26 -17.60
CA LEU A 284 0.22 -0.36 -17.41
C LEU A 284 -0.35 -0.92 -18.72
N ARG A 285 -0.11 -0.27 -19.87
CA ARG A 285 -0.60 -0.76 -21.18
C ARG A 285 0.13 -2.01 -21.64
N ASP A 286 1.44 -2.06 -21.40
CA ASP A 286 2.31 -3.12 -21.92
C ASP A 286 2.46 -4.29 -20.92
N ASP A 287 1.72 -4.25 -19.80
CA ASP A 287 1.83 -5.20 -18.67
C ASP A 287 3.28 -5.45 -18.21
N GLU A 288 4.10 -4.40 -18.26
CA GLU A 288 5.54 -4.49 -18.01
C GLU A 288 5.89 -4.52 -16.51
N ILE A 289 4.90 -4.42 -15.62
CA ILE A 289 5.15 -4.38 -14.19
C ILE A 289 5.27 -5.81 -13.67
N ALA A 290 6.51 -6.31 -13.61
CA ALA A 290 6.77 -7.56 -12.93
C ALA A 290 6.34 -7.48 -11.45
N HIS A 291 5.72 -8.54 -10.94
CA HIS A 291 5.35 -8.64 -9.54
C HIS A 291 6.38 -9.43 -8.75
N HIS A 292 6.76 -8.91 -7.58
CA HIS A 292 7.54 -9.67 -6.60
C HIS A 292 6.77 -10.92 -6.18
N LYS A 293 7.51 -12.00 -5.89
CA LYS A 293 6.91 -13.20 -5.31
C LYS A 293 6.25 -12.83 -3.99
N ASN A 294 4.94 -13.04 -3.90
CA ASN A 294 4.19 -12.95 -2.67
C ASN A 294 3.68 -14.35 -2.30
N THR A 295 3.98 -14.79 -1.08
CA THR A 295 3.56 -16.08 -0.52
C THR A 295 2.57 -15.90 0.63
N ASP A 296 2.10 -14.68 0.83
CA ASP A 296 1.09 -14.39 1.83
C ASP A 296 -0.24 -15.03 1.41
N PHE A 297 -1.00 -15.48 2.40
CA PHE A 297 -2.34 -16.03 2.22
C PHE A 297 -3.35 -15.05 2.81
N VAL A 298 -4.38 -14.68 2.04
CA VAL A 298 -5.46 -13.82 2.53
C VAL A 298 -6.66 -14.69 2.86
N GLU A 299 -7.12 -14.64 4.10
CA GLU A 299 -8.36 -15.33 4.48
C GLU A 299 -9.55 -14.74 3.70
N GLY A 300 -10.40 -15.63 3.18
CA GLY A 300 -11.66 -15.30 2.49
C GLY A 300 -12.68 -14.69 3.42
#